data_AF-A0A242JZS6-F1
#
_entry.id   AF-A0A242JZS6-F1
#
_cell.length_a   1.000
_cell.length_b   1.000
_cell.length_c   1.000
_cell.angle_alpha   90.00
_cell.angle_beta   90.00
_cell.angle_gamma   90.00
#
_symmetry.space_group_name_H-M   'P 1'
#
loop_
_entity.id
_entity.type
_entity.pdbx_description
1 polymer ?
#
loop_
_entity_poly.entity_id
_entity_poly.type
_entity_poly.pdbx_seq_one_letter_code
_entity_poly.pdbx_strand_id
1 'polypeptide(L)'
;MEFIVSQEAEELLRGKISEDDQLLLDVEDGDGPFADSRITCQIDTSFRLIIVNKDTTADLSLYSETAETVLGPIKIKKSALMYLDDPTTLAVEPTYKSLQLRGPSGLLKNNLQLIDQTAKV
;
A
#
# COMPACT_ATOMS: atom_id res chain seq x y z
N MET A 1 -1.20 -1.28 -15.05
CA MET A 1 -1.60 -2.48 -14.30
C MET A 1 -2.99 -2.28 -13.75
N GLU A 2 -3.74 -3.35 -13.56
CA GLU A 2 -5.03 -3.34 -12.88
C GLU A 2 -4.84 -3.62 -11.38
N PHE A 3 -5.43 -2.76 -10.54
CA PHE A 3 -5.40 -2.90 -9.09
C PHE A 3 -6.82 -2.90 -8.54
N ILE A 4 -7.24 -4.05 -8.02
CA ILE A 4 -8.59 -4.30 -7.54
C ILE A 4 -8.62 -4.17 -6.03
N VAL A 5 -9.65 -3.52 -5.48
CA VAL A 5 -9.90 -3.46 -4.05
C VAL A 5 -11.15 -4.30 -3.76
N SER A 6 -11.04 -5.31 -2.91
CA SER A 6 -12.21 -6.10 -2.49
C SER A 6 -13.17 -5.24 -1.67
N GLN A 7 -14.45 -5.61 -1.65
CA GLN A 7 -15.45 -4.86 -0.89
C GLN A 7 -15.07 -4.76 0.60
N GLU A 8 -14.57 -5.84 1.19
CA GLU A 8 -14.15 -5.86 2.60
C GLU A 8 -12.95 -4.94 2.86
N ALA A 9 -12.01 -4.87 1.91
CA ALA A 9 -10.87 -3.96 2.00
C ALA A 9 -11.29 -2.51 1.83
N GLU A 10 -12.24 -2.24 0.93
CA GLU A 10 -12.83 -0.93 0.73
C GLU A 10 -13.52 -0.44 2.01
N GLU A 11 -14.40 -1.26 2.60
CA GLU A 11 -15.10 -0.95 3.85
C GLU A 11 -14.13 -0.68 5.00
N LEU A 12 -13.08 -1.50 5.15
CA LEU A 12 -12.05 -1.30 6.16
C LEU A 12 -11.31 0.02 5.96
N LEU A 13 -10.89 0.32 4.74
CA LEU A 13 -10.07 1.49 4.44
C LEU A 13 -10.86 2.79 4.47
N ARG A 14 -12.14 2.80 4.05
CA ARG A 14 -13.01 3.98 4.20
C ARG A 14 -13.20 4.40 5.65
N GLY A 15 -13.06 3.48 6.61
CA GLY A 15 -13.04 3.80 8.04
C GLY A 15 -11.70 4.34 8.57
N LYS A 16 -10.66 4.42 7.72
CA LYS A 16 -9.30 4.83 8.07
C LYS A 16 -8.79 6.03 7.29
N ILE A 17 -9.30 6.27 6.08
CA ILE A 17 -8.89 7.38 5.22
C ILE A 17 -9.94 8.48 5.20
N SER A 18 -9.48 9.72 5.11
CA SER A 18 -10.29 10.93 4.93
C SER A 18 -10.23 11.42 3.47
N GLU A 19 -11.07 12.38 3.11
CA GLU A 19 -11.07 12.97 1.75
C GLU A 19 -9.75 13.68 1.40
N ASP A 20 -8.99 14.15 2.39
CA ASP A 20 -7.69 14.80 2.21
C ASP A 20 -6.51 13.81 2.14
N ASP A 21 -6.77 12.51 2.25
CA ASP A 21 -5.74 11.48 2.24
C ASP A 21 -5.54 10.88 0.85
N GLN A 22 -4.33 10.39 0.59
CA GLN A 22 -3.98 9.56 -0.56
C GLN A 22 -3.25 8.30 -0.09
N LEU A 23 -3.43 7.22 -0.85
CA LEU A 23 -2.84 5.93 -0.56
C LEU A 23 -1.59 5.71 -1.43
N LEU A 24 -0.52 5.25 -0.78
CA LEU A 24 0.71 4.82 -1.43
C LEU A 24 0.92 3.33 -1.18
N LEU A 25 1.08 2.55 -2.25
CA LEU A 25 1.58 1.19 -2.17
C LEU A 25 3.10 1.23 -2.22
N ASP A 26 3.71 0.86 -1.11
CA ASP A 26 5.14 0.95 -0.88
C ASP A 26 5.77 -0.45 -0.82
N VAL A 27 7.01 -0.53 -1.28
CA VAL A 27 7.92 -1.61 -0.91
C VAL A 27 9.09 -0.98 -0.19
N GLU A 28 9.35 -1.52 0.97
CA GLU A 28 10.39 -1.01 1.83
C GLU A 28 11.71 -1.70 1.48
N ASP A 29 12.56 -0.92 0.82
CA ASP A 29 13.84 -1.31 0.22
C ASP A 29 14.97 -0.36 0.67
N GLY A 30 14.72 0.50 1.67
CA GLY A 30 15.65 1.49 2.18
C GLY A 30 15.74 2.79 1.37
N ASP A 31 14.93 2.95 0.30
CA ASP A 31 14.89 4.16 -0.52
C ASP A 31 13.55 4.92 -0.39
N GLY A 32 13.62 6.24 -0.54
CA GLY A 32 12.45 7.12 -0.49
C GLY A 32 12.16 7.78 0.86
N PRO A 33 11.16 8.68 0.89
CA PRO A 33 10.91 9.57 2.03
C PRO A 33 10.31 8.86 3.25
N PHE A 34 9.80 7.63 3.09
CA PHE A 34 9.19 6.83 4.15
C PHE A 34 10.03 5.60 4.51
N ALA A 35 11.30 5.56 4.08
CA ALA A 35 12.22 4.48 4.45
C ALA A 35 12.41 4.44 5.97
N ASP A 36 12.17 3.29 6.58
CA ASP A 36 12.42 3.09 8.01
C ASP A 36 13.90 2.70 8.23
N SER A 37 14.65 3.62 8.82
CA SER A 37 16.06 3.45 9.20
C SER A 37 16.38 2.19 10.04
N ARG A 38 15.36 1.53 10.61
CA ARG A 38 15.51 0.32 11.45
C ARG A 38 15.52 -0.99 10.65
N ILE A 39 15.42 -0.94 9.33
CA ILE A 39 15.35 -2.15 8.51
C ILE A 39 16.74 -2.71 8.29
N THR A 40 17.13 -3.51 9.26
CA THR A 40 18.18 -4.50 9.14
C THR A 40 17.51 -5.86 9.25
N CYS A 41 17.49 -6.64 8.16
CA CYS A 41 17.23 -8.09 8.15
C CYS A 41 15.77 -8.59 8.31
N GLN A 42 14.77 -8.02 7.64
CA GLN A 42 13.52 -8.76 7.40
C GLN A 42 13.58 -9.51 6.06
N ILE A 43 13.33 -10.83 6.11
CA ILE A 43 13.39 -11.77 4.96
C ILE A 43 12.11 -11.73 4.10
N ASP A 44 11.03 -11.10 4.60
CA ASP A 44 9.73 -11.03 3.93
C ASP A 44 9.63 -9.78 3.03
N THR A 45 8.91 -9.89 1.90
CA THR A 45 8.67 -8.75 1.00
C THR A 45 7.96 -7.67 1.79
N SER A 46 8.63 -6.54 1.99
CA SER A 46 8.21 -5.51 2.93
C SER A 46 7.22 -4.54 2.29
N PHE A 47 6.17 -5.10 1.68
CA PHE A 47 5.03 -4.31 1.19
C PHE A 47 4.30 -3.65 2.35
N ARG A 48 3.91 -2.39 2.15
CA ARG A 48 3.15 -1.57 3.10
C ARG A 48 2.17 -0.70 2.33
N LEU A 49 1.03 -0.40 2.95
CA LEU A 49 0.11 0.61 2.47
C LEU A 49 0.27 1.84 3.36
N ILE A 50 0.62 2.98 2.78
CA ILE A 50 0.88 4.21 3.52
C ILE A 50 -0.23 5.21 3.22
N ILE A 51 -0.81 5.79 4.26
CA ILE A 51 -1.74 6.92 4.19
C ILE A 51 -0.92 8.18 4.39
N VAL A 52 -1.01 9.12 3.45
CA VAL A 52 -0.38 10.44 3.54
C VAL A 52 -1.40 11.51 3.15
N ASN A 53 -1.22 12.75 3.61
CA ASN A 53 -2.07 13.84 3.14
C ASN A 53 -1.78 14.14 1.65
N LYS A 54 -2.80 14.57 0.91
CA LYS A 54 -2.69 15.07 -0.46
C LYS A 54 -1.73 16.26 -0.59
N ASP A 55 -1.61 17.09 0.45
CA ASP A 55 -0.73 18.26 0.52
C ASP A 55 0.69 17.97 1.03
N THR A 56 1.04 16.69 1.21
CA THR A 56 2.35 16.30 1.77
C THR A 56 3.52 16.93 1.02
N THR A 57 4.52 17.39 1.78
CA THR A 57 5.77 17.94 1.23
C THR A 57 6.81 16.86 0.94
N ALA A 58 6.52 15.58 1.22
CA ALA A 58 7.41 14.47 0.92
C ALA A 58 7.61 14.31 -0.60
N ASP A 59 8.83 13.96 -1.03
CA ASP A 59 9.10 13.69 -2.43
C ASP A 59 8.50 12.33 -2.85
N LEU A 60 7.36 12.39 -3.55
CA LEU A 60 6.67 11.20 -4.04
C LEU A 60 7.12 10.75 -5.43
N SER A 61 8.24 11.24 -5.96
CA SER A 61 8.72 10.92 -7.32
C SER A 61 8.95 9.41 -7.56
N LEU A 62 9.26 8.64 -6.52
CA LEU A 62 9.39 7.19 -6.58
C LEU A 62 8.05 6.45 -6.72
N TYR A 63 6.93 7.08 -6.34
CA TYR A 63 5.57 6.58 -6.47
C TYR A 63 4.96 7.01 -7.81
N SER A 64 5.66 6.68 -8.90
CA SER A 64 5.38 7.18 -10.24
C SER A 64 4.24 6.45 -10.96
N GLU A 65 3.94 5.22 -10.56
CA GLU A 65 2.82 4.48 -11.13
C GLU A 65 1.53 4.80 -10.37
N THR A 66 0.40 4.81 -11.06
CA THR A 66 -0.90 5.07 -10.45
C THR A 66 -1.91 4.04 -10.93
N ALA A 67 -2.67 3.48 -10.00
CA ALA A 67 -3.83 2.65 -10.30
C ALA A 67 -5.10 3.35 -9.83
N GLU A 68 -6.05 3.51 -10.74
CA GLU A 68 -7.37 4.06 -10.42
C GLU A 68 -8.22 2.99 -9.74
N THR A 69 -8.76 3.29 -8.55
CA THR A 69 -9.55 2.34 -7.77
C THR A 69 -10.82 2.97 -7.21
N VAL A 70 -11.70 2.15 -6.62
CA VAL A 70 -12.90 2.62 -5.91
C VAL A 70 -12.61 3.51 -4.69
N LEU A 71 -11.39 3.44 -4.14
CA LEU A 71 -10.92 4.30 -3.05
C LEU A 71 -10.28 5.61 -3.55
N GLY A 72 -10.24 5.81 -4.87
CA GLY A 72 -9.41 6.83 -5.52
C GLY A 72 -8.08 6.26 -6.01
N PRO A 73 -7.18 7.12 -6.53
CA PRO A 73 -5.90 6.68 -7.07
C PRO A 73 -5.00 6.13 -5.94
N ILE A 74 -4.44 4.94 -6.16
CA ILE A 74 -3.35 4.40 -5.36
C ILE A 74 -2.06 4.64 -6.13
N LYS A 75 -1.13 5.40 -5.56
CA LYS A 75 0.19 5.60 -6.16
C LYS A 75 1.11 4.46 -5.74
N ILE A 76 1.84 3.88 -6.67
CA ILE A 76 2.62 2.66 -6.47
C ILE A 76 4.09 3.00 -6.66
N LYS A 77 4.92 2.63 -5.68
CA LYS A 77 6.37 2.76 -5.79
C LYS A 77 6.87 1.92 -6.96
N LYS A 78 7.67 2.51 -7.84
CA LYS A 78 8.11 1.84 -9.08
C LYS A 78 8.86 0.52 -8.82
N SER A 79 9.66 0.45 -7.75
CA SER A 79 10.37 -0.78 -7.36
C SER A 79 9.42 -1.90 -6.91
N ALA A 80 8.17 -1.58 -6.54
CA ALA A 80 7.19 -2.57 -6.12
C ALA A 80 6.66 -3.42 -7.28
N LEU A 81 6.67 -2.87 -8.51
CA LEU A 81 6.05 -3.50 -9.69
C LEU A 81 6.62 -4.88 -10.03
N MET A 82 7.91 -5.11 -9.78
CA MET A 82 8.55 -6.40 -10.07
C MET A 82 8.05 -7.54 -9.17
N TYR A 83 7.32 -7.22 -8.11
CA TYR A 83 6.76 -8.17 -7.14
C TYR A 83 5.22 -8.26 -7.22
N LEU A 84 4.58 -7.46 -8.07
CA LEU A 84 3.14 -7.43 -8.23
C LEU A 84 2.70 -8.24 -9.44
N ASP A 85 1.54 -8.86 -9.34
CA ASP A 85 0.87 -9.46 -10.49
C ASP A 85 -0.03 -8.43 -11.20
N ASP A 86 -0.48 -8.77 -12.41
CA ASP A 86 -1.52 -8.03 -13.13
C ASP A 86 -2.69 -8.99 -13.46
N PRO A 87 -3.87 -8.85 -12.83
CA PRO A 87 -4.21 -7.85 -11.81
C PRO A 87 -3.65 -8.21 -10.42
N THR A 88 -3.41 -7.16 -9.61
CA THR A 88 -3.21 -7.30 -8.16
C THR A 88 -4.52 -6.95 -7.44
N THR A 89 -4.86 -7.70 -6.40
CA THR A 89 -6.02 -7.47 -5.53
C THR A 89 -5.60 -7.15 -4.10
N LEU A 90 -6.06 -6.02 -3.57
CA LEU A 90 -6.05 -5.70 -2.14
C LEU A 90 -7.31 -6.30 -1.50
N ALA A 91 -7.12 -7.24 -0.59
CA ALA A 91 -8.20 -7.96 0.08
C ALA A 91 -7.99 -7.98 1.60
N VAL A 92 -8.98 -8.50 2.33
CA VAL A 92 -8.89 -8.78 3.76
C VAL A 92 -8.72 -10.28 3.96
N GLU A 93 -7.80 -10.70 4.82
CA GLU A 93 -7.64 -12.08 5.23
C GLU A 93 -8.84 -12.49 6.11
N PRO A 94 -9.52 -13.61 5.82
CA PRO A 94 -10.81 -13.94 6.44
C PRO A 94 -10.74 -14.19 7.95
N THR A 95 -9.60 -14.67 8.47
CA THR A 95 -9.43 -15.13 9.85
C THR A 95 -9.09 -13.99 10.82
N TYR A 96 -8.02 -13.27 10.53
CA TYR A 96 -7.43 -12.22 11.37
C TYR A 96 -7.82 -10.81 10.93
N LYS A 97 -8.56 -10.69 9.82
CA LYS A 97 -9.06 -9.42 9.29
C LYS A 97 -7.96 -8.40 8.97
N SER A 98 -6.75 -8.88 8.68
CA SER A 98 -5.64 -8.06 8.21
C SER A 98 -5.72 -7.84 6.70
N LEU A 99 -5.15 -6.74 6.21
CA LEU A 99 -5.03 -6.51 4.76
C LEU A 99 -4.04 -7.50 4.14
N GLN A 100 -4.23 -7.84 2.88
CA GLN A 100 -3.35 -8.71 2.10
C GLN A 100 -3.35 -8.31 0.62
N LEU A 101 -2.23 -8.57 -0.05
CA LEU A 101 -2.11 -8.47 -1.50
C LEU A 101 -2.15 -9.87 -2.11
N ARG A 102 -2.95 -10.05 -3.15
CA ARG A 102 -3.12 -11.29 -3.88
C ARG A 102 -3.04 -11.04 -5.37
N GLY A 103 -2.68 -12.05 -6.13
CA GLY A 103 -2.77 -12.05 -7.58
C GLY A 103 -2.92 -13.48 -8.13
N PRO A 104 -2.91 -13.64 -9.46
CA PRO A 104 -2.89 -14.96 -10.12
C PRO A 104 -1.81 -15.91 -9.60
N SER A 105 -0.66 -15.41 -9.16
CA SER A 105 0.45 -16.19 -8.59
C SER A 105 0.18 -16.65 -7.15
N GLY A 106 -0.91 -16.20 -6.53
CA GLY A 106 -1.32 -16.55 -5.17
C GLY A 106 -1.24 -15.37 -4.20
N LEU A 107 -0.71 -15.63 -3.00
CA LEU A 107 -0.55 -14.63 -1.95
C LEU A 107 0.75 -13.86 -2.17
N LEU A 108 0.67 -12.57 -2.47
CA LEU A 108 1.83 -11.70 -2.69
C LEU A 108 2.33 -11.12 -1.36
N LYS A 109 1.40 -10.70 -0.50
CA LYS A 109 1.70 -10.24 0.86
C LYS A 109 0.57 -10.60 1.80
N ASN A 110 0.88 -11.34 2.86
CA ASN A 110 -0.01 -11.45 4.01
C ASN A 110 0.24 -10.30 5.00
N ASN A 111 -0.77 -9.95 5.79
CA ASN A 111 -0.66 -8.95 6.85
C ASN A 111 0.02 -7.65 6.36
N LEU A 112 -0.49 -7.12 5.25
CA LEU A 112 -0.08 -5.84 4.68
C LEU A 112 -0.28 -4.75 5.73
N GLN A 113 0.83 -4.15 6.17
CA GLN A 113 0.77 -3.12 7.19
C GLN A 113 0.15 -1.84 6.63
N LEU A 114 -0.75 -1.25 7.40
CA LEU A 114 -1.29 0.08 7.15
C LEU A 114 -0.53 1.09 8.03
N ILE A 115 0.19 2.00 7.40
CA ILE A 115 0.97 3.04 8.08
C ILE A 115 0.28 4.37 7.86
N ASP A 116 -0.12 5.03 8.93
CA ASP A 116 -0.71 6.36 8.89
C ASP A 116 0.35 7.41 9.20
N GLN A 117 0.72 8.22 8.20
CA GLN A 117 1.66 9.34 8.33
C GLN A 117 0.94 10.68 8.58
N THR A 118 -0.39 10.66 8.69
CA THR A 118 -1.23 11.85 8.95
C THR A 118 -1.52 12.02 10.44
N ALA A 119 -1.47 10.93 11.20
CA ALA A 119 -1.58 10.93 12.64
C ALA A 119 -0.42 11.73 13.26
N LYS A 120 -0.71 12.98 13.66
CA LYS A 120 0.23 13.79 14.43
C LYS A 120 0.54 13.09 15.75
N VAL A 121 1.83 12.94 16.05
CA VAL A 121 2.34 12.64 17.40
C VAL A 121 2.03 13.81 18.32
#